data_AF-A0A5K1GUY5-F1
#
_entry.id   AF-A0A5K1GUY5-F1
#
_cell.length_a   1.000
_cell.length_b   1.000
_cell.length_c   1.000
_cell.angle_alpha   90.00
_cell.angle_beta   90.00
_cell.angle_gamma   90.00
#
_symmetry.space_group_name_H-M   'P 1'
#
loop_
_entity.id
_entity.type
_entity.pdbx_description
1 polymer ?
#
loop_
_entity_poly.entity_id
_entity_poly.type
_entity_poly.pdbx_seq_one_letter_code
_entity_poly.pdbx_strand_id
1 'polypeptide(L)'
;NSDRVILIFSVNMSGYFQGYAQMMSPVGWRRDNVWSESSAGSNPWGRTFRVKWLRLHDLPFQKTLHLKNPLNDYKPVKISRDCQ
;
A
#
# COMPACT_ATOMS: atom_id res chain seq x y z
N ASN A 1 -9.58 -16.84 -3.25
CA ASN A 1 -8.47 -16.33 -4.09
C ASN A 1 -9.02 -15.20 -4.93
N SER A 2 -8.38 -14.05 -4.92
CA SER A 2 -8.75 -12.92 -5.77
C SER A 2 -7.86 -12.91 -7.00
N ASP A 3 -8.44 -12.72 -8.18
CA ASP A 3 -7.69 -12.69 -9.45
C ASP A 3 -6.77 -11.46 -9.55
N ARG A 4 -7.09 -10.38 -8.83
CA ARG A 4 -6.31 -9.14 -8.81
C ARG A 4 -6.33 -8.51 -7.42
N VAL A 5 -5.15 -8.04 -6.99
CA VAL A 5 -4.97 -7.26 -5.76
C VAL A 5 -4.37 -5.91 -6.15
N ILE A 6 -5.02 -4.82 -5.72
CA ILE A 6 -4.58 -3.44 -5.93
C ILE A 6 -4.16 -2.86 -4.59
N LEU A 7 -2.98 -2.26 -4.57
CA LEU A 7 -2.41 -1.55 -3.42
C LEU A 7 -2.48 -0.06 -3.73
N ILE A 8 -3.15 0.69 -2.85
CA ILE A 8 -3.23 2.15 -2.92
C ILE A 8 -2.25 2.71 -1.90
N PHE A 9 -1.35 3.58 -2.33
CA PHE A 9 -0.28 4.11 -1.50
C PHE A 9 -0.64 5.51 -1.02
N SER A 10 -0.45 5.74 0.28
CA SER A 10 -0.63 7.02 0.96
C SER A 10 0.52 7.22 1.95
N VAL A 11 1.20 8.37 1.89
CA VAL A 11 2.23 8.78 2.84
C VAL A 11 1.56 9.52 3.99
N ASN A 12 1.91 9.14 5.22
CA ASN A 12 1.39 9.78 6.42
C ASN A 12 1.61 11.30 6.38
N MET A 13 0.57 12.04 6.75
CA MET A 13 0.54 13.52 6.76
C MET A 13 0.74 14.21 5.40
N SER A 14 0.79 13.47 4.28
CA SER A 14 0.90 14.11 2.96
C SER A 14 -0.36 14.87 2.56
N GLY A 15 -1.55 14.34 2.88
CA GLY A 15 -2.82 14.84 2.36
C GLY A 15 -3.20 14.30 0.97
N TYR A 16 -2.44 13.34 0.44
CA TYR A 16 -2.62 12.78 -0.90
C TYR A 16 -2.50 11.26 -0.90
N PHE A 17 -3.17 10.62 -1.86
CA PHE A 17 -2.76 9.29 -2.34
C PHE A 17 -1.67 9.48 -3.40
N GLN A 18 -0.53 8.78 -3.28
CA GLN A 18 0.60 8.92 -4.22
C GLN A 18 0.44 8.06 -5.47
N GLY A 19 -0.47 7.09 -5.44
CA GLY A 19 -0.75 6.24 -6.58
C GLY A 19 -1.24 4.86 -6.19
N TYR A 20 -1.32 3.98 -7.18
CA TYR A 20 -1.71 2.60 -6.96
C TYR A 20 -0.97 1.64 -7.89
N ALA A 21 -0.77 0.42 -7.39
CA ALA A 21 -0.06 -0.64 -8.08
C ALA A 21 -0.82 -1.96 -7.96
N GLN A 22 -0.64 -2.83 -8.94
CA GLN A 22 -1.16 -4.19 -8.90
C GLN A 22 -0.09 -5.14 -8.34
N MET A 23 -0.49 -6.04 -7.44
CA MET A 23 0.37 -7.14 -7.00
C MET A 23 0.57 -8.14 -8.14
N MET A 24 1.83 -8.49 -8.41
CA MET A 24 2.26 -9.35 -9.53
C MET A 24 2.80 -10.71 -9.07
N SER A 25 2.97 -10.91 -7.76
CA SER A 25 3.42 -12.19 -7.20
C SER A 25 2.83 -12.41 -5.81
N PRO A 26 2.75 -13.67 -5.34
CA PRO A 26 2.48 -13.96 -3.93
C PRO A 26 3.53 -13.32 -3.00
N VAL A 27 3.15 -13.14 -1.74
CA VAL A 27 4.07 -12.72 -0.67
C VAL A 27 5.17 -13.75 -0.50
N GLY A 28 6.41 -13.28 -0.55
CA GLY A 28 7.60 -14.09 -0.35
C GLY A 28 8.04 -14.91 -1.53
N TRP A 29 7.69 -14.45 -2.74
CA TRP A 29 8.31 -14.92 -3.98
C TRP A 29 9.85 -14.90 -3.91
N ARG A 30 10.44 -13.90 -3.24
CA ARG A 30 11.88 -13.82 -2.98
C ARG A 30 12.16 -13.37 -1.53
N ARG A 31 13.38 -13.66 -1.06
CA ARG A 31 13.96 -13.04 0.12
C ARG A 31 14.93 -11.98 -0.39
N ASP A 32 14.49 -10.74 -0.42
CA ASP A 32 15.35 -9.63 -0.78
C ASP A 32 15.74 -8.87 0.50
N ASN A 33 17.02 -8.54 0.63
CA ASN A 33 17.59 -7.84 1.78
C ASN A 33 17.64 -6.32 1.55
N VAL A 34 16.68 -5.76 0.82
CA VAL A 34 16.70 -4.35 0.35
C VAL A 34 16.76 -3.34 1.51
N TRP A 35 16.25 -3.71 2.68
CA TRP A 35 16.16 -2.84 3.85
C TRP A 35 16.96 -3.36 5.06
N SER A 36 17.94 -4.24 4.85
CA SER A 36 18.71 -4.87 5.93
C SER A 36 19.87 -4.04 6.48
N GLU A 37 20.06 -2.80 6.03
CA GLU A 37 21.17 -1.92 6.44
C GLU A 37 21.06 -1.39 7.88
N SER A 38 19.90 -1.53 8.54
CA SER A 38 19.77 -1.21 9.96
C SER A 38 20.39 -2.32 10.83
N SER A 39 21.67 -2.12 11.16
CA SER A 39 22.47 -2.73 12.23
C SER A 39 21.69 -3.47 13.35
N ALA A 40 21.42 -4.77 13.16
CA ALA A 40 21.29 -5.79 14.23
C ALA A 40 20.74 -7.11 13.67
N GLY A 41 21.51 -7.84 12.84
CA GLY A 41 21.39 -9.30 12.61
C GLY A 41 20.07 -9.93 12.12
N SER A 42 18.98 -9.17 12.02
CA SER A 42 17.65 -9.64 11.66
C SER A 42 16.93 -8.54 10.90
N ASN A 43 16.53 -8.84 9.67
CA ASN A 43 15.66 -7.98 8.89
C ASN A 43 14.27 -7.94 9.59
N PRO A 44 13.83 -6.81 10.17
CA PRO A 44 12.50 -6.74 10.80
C PRO A 44 11.38 -6.77 9.75
N TRP A 45 11.72 -6.56 8.48
CA TRP A 45 10.79 -6.55 7.37
C TRP A 45 10.48 -7.99 6.93
N GLY A 46 9.20 -8.26 6.67
CA GLY A 46 8.72 -9.55 6.19
C GLY A 46 9.21 -9.91 4.77
N ARG A 47 8.59 -10.93 4.17
CA ARG A 47 8.97 -11.40 2.83
C ARG A 47 8.51 -10.42 1.74
N THR A 48 9.25 -10.33 0.63
CA THR A 48 8.95 -9.38 -0.46
C THR A 48 7.94 -9.92 -1.47
N PHE A 49 7.28 -9.02 -2.20
CA PHE A 49 6.44 -9.34 -3.35
C PHE A 49 6.60 -8.27 -4.43
N ARG A 50 6.31 -8.63 -5.67
CA ARG A 50 6.43 -7.74 -6.83
C ARG A 50 5.14 -6.98 -7.05
N VAL A 51 5.28 -5.71 -7.43
CA VAL A 51 4.17 -4.87 -7.86
C VAL A 51 4.44 -4.27 -9.24
N LYS A 52 3.37 -3.93 -9.95
CA LYS A 52 3.42 -3.11 -11.16
C LYS A 52 2.63 -1.82 -10.91
N TRP A 53 3.32 -0.69 -10.91
CA TRP A 53 2.67 0.61 -10.84
C TRP A 53 1.73 0.79 -12.03
N LEU A 54 0.46 1.10 -11.73
CA LEU A 54 -0.54 1.43 -12.75
C LEU A 54 -0.65 2.95 -12.88
N ARG A 55 -0.53 3.67 -11.77
CA ARG A 55 -0.47 5.12 -11.74
C ARG A 55 0.40 5.60 -10.58
N LEU A 56 1.31 6.53 -10.89
CA LEU A 56 2.03 7.34 -9.91
C LEU A 56 1.54 8.78 -10.10
N HIS A 57 0.72 9.26 -9.17
CA HIS A 57 0.08 10.57 -9.25
C HIS A 57 -0.48 10.97 -7.89
N ASP A 58 -0.19 12.20 -7.47
CA ASP A 58 -0.72 12.76 -6.24
C ASP A 58 -2.20 13.14 -6.41
N LEU A 59 -3.08 12.33 -5.83
CA LEU A 59 -4.51 12.59 -5.76
C LEU A 59 -4.86 13.21 -4.39
N PRO A 60 -5.26 14.50 -4.33
CA PRO A 60 -5.62 15.15 -3.07
C PRO A 60 -6.81 14.47 -2.40
N PHE A 61 -6.77 14.33 -1.07
CA PHE A 61 -7.87 13.73 -0.31
C PHE A 61 -9.20 14.46 -0.47
N GLN A 62 -9.21 15.78 -0.67
CA GLN A 62 -10.45 16.53 -0.94
C GLN A 62 -11.23 15.96 -2.14
N LYS A 63 -10.54 15.45 -3.16
CA LYS A 63 -11.17 14.87 -4.35
C LYS A 63 -11.83 13.52 -4.09
N THR A 64 -11.61 12.92 -2.92
CA THR A 64 -12.11 11.59 -2.54
C THR A 64 -13.10 11.61 -1.37
N LEU A 65 -13.52 12.79 -0.90
CA LEU A 65 -14.41 12.93 0.27
C LEU A 65 -15.76 12.21 0.11
N HIS A 66 -16.23 12.07 -1.12
CA HIS A 66 -17.48 11.38 -1.45
C HIS A 66 -17.34 9.85 -1.41
N LEU A 67 -16.11 9.32 -1.35
CA LEU A 67 -15.85 7.89 -1.30
C LEU A 67 -15.72 7.42 0.15
N LYS A 68 -16.51 6.41 0.50
CA LYS A 68 -16.57 5.80 1.84
C LYS A 68 -16.33 4.31 1.73
N ASN A 69 -15.65 3.72 2.71
CA ASN A 69 -15.36 2.28 2.74
C ASN A 69 -16.40 1.54 3.61
N PRO A 70 -17.32 0.74 3.02
CA PRO A 70 -18.29 -0.06 3.78
C PRO A 70 -17.64 -1.07 4.73
N LEU A 71 -16.41 -1.51 4.42
CA LEU A 71 -15.64 -2.47 5.23
C LEU A 71 -14.93 -1.80 6.41
N ASN A 72 -15.08 -0.48 6.57
CA ASN A 72 -14.50 0.29 7.67
C ASN A 72 -15.52 1.32 8.21
N ASP A 73 -16.70 0.85 8.61
CA ASP A 73 -17.78 1.66 9.18
C ASP A 73 -18.21 2.85 8.30
N TYR A 74 -18.09 2.72 6.97
CA TYR A 74 -18.35 3.81 6.02
C TYR A 74 -17.52 5.08 6.29
N LYS A 75 -16.36 4.96 6.94
CA LYS A 75 -15.40 6.06 7.08
C LYS A 75 -14.88 6.48 5.70
N PRO A 76 -14.47 7.75 5.52
CA PRO A 76 -13.84 8.21 4.27
C PRO A 76 -12.65 7.32 3.92
N VAL A 77 -12.44 7.04 2.63
CA VAL A 77 -11.39 6.09 2.17
C VAL A 77 -9.96 6.47 2.59
N LYS A 78 -9.70 7.74 2.92
CA LYS A 78 -8.41 8.20 3.47
C LYS A 78 -8.16 7.76 4.91
N ILE A 79 -9.21 7.36 5.63
CA ILE A 79 -9.15 6.92 7.02
C ILE A 79 -8.98 5.41 6.97
N SER A 80 -7.73 4.97 6.91
CA SER A 80 -7.35 3.56 6.98
C SER A 80 -6.12 3.40 7.88
N ARG A 81 -6.01 2.22 8.51
CA ARG A 81 -4.71 1.76 9.04
C ARG A 81 -3.93 1.10 7.91
N ASP A 82 -2.62 0.92 8.11
CA ASP A 82 -1.83 0.14 7.16
C ASP A 82 -2.45 -1.25 6.94
N CYS A 83 -2.51 -1.68 5.69
CA CYS A 83 -3.18 -2.91 5.22
C CYS A 83 -4.73 -2.99 5.34
N GLN A 84 -5.46 -1.88 5.51
CA GLN A 84 -6.93 -1.85 5.44
C GLN A 84 -7.49 -1.51 4.05
#